data_AF-A0A914PQ24-F1
#
_entry.id   AF-A0A914PQ24-F1
#
_cell.length_a   1.000
_cell.length_b   1.000
_cell.length_c   1.000
_cell.angle_alpha   90.00
_cell.angle_beta   90.00
_cell.angle_gamma   90.00
#
_symmetry.space_group_name_H-M   'P 1'
#
loop_
_entity.id
_entity.type
_entity.pdbx_description
1 polymer ?
#
loop_
_entity_poly.entity_id
_entity_poly.type
_entity_poly.pdbx_seq_one_letter_code
_entity_poly.pdbx_strand_id
1 'polypeptide(L)'
;MFAPICFGPANVLVFYRDEKGKEHLVASGSVLDMNPDRVILKRVVLSGHISKVNRRLAIVRYMFFNRDDIEWFKPVELYTPQGRRGHIKESLGTHESIPKMDI
;
A
#
# COMPACT_ATOMS: atom_id res chain seq x y z
N MET A 1 15.66 -5.20 -9.83
CA MET A 1 16.18 -5.36 -11.20
C MET A 1 17.20 -6.48 -11.15
N PHE A 2 17.13 -7.44 -12.06
CA PHE A 2 18.17 -8.45 -12.19
C PHE A 2 19.15 -8.00 -13.27
N ALA A 3 20.43 -7.94 -12.94
CA ALA A 3 21.51 -7.53 -13.83
C ALA A 3 22.82 -8.23 -13.40
N PRO A 4 23.83 -8.32 -14.29
CA PRO A 4 25.15 -8.80 -13.91
C PRO A 4 25.73 -7.99 -12.74
N ILE A 5 26.49 -8.66 -11.87
CA ILE A 5 27.13 -7.99 -10.73
C ILE A 5 28.17 -6.97 -11.21
N CYS A 6 28.18 -5.79 -10.60
CA CYS A 6 29.13 -4.72 -10.87
C CYS A 6 29.72 -4.26 -9.54
N PHE A 7 31.04 -4.29 -9.41
CA PHE A 7 31.75 -3.85 -8.20
C PHE A 7 32.08 -2.35 -8.32
N GLY A 8 31.68 -1.58 -7.32
CA GLY A 8 31.66 -0.12 -7.38
C GLY A 8 32.96 0.59 -6.96
N PRO A 9 32.97 1.95 -7.04
CA PRO A 9 31.86 2.79 -7.46
C PRO A 9 31.66 2.83 -8.98
N ALA A 10 30.44 2.50 -9.43
CA ALA A 10 30.05 2.49 -10.84
C ALA A 10 28.89 3.46 -11.09
N ASN A 11 29.03 4.33 -12.10
CA ASN A 11 27.99 5.28 -12.50
C ASN A 11 26.94 4.59 -13.39
N VAL A 12 25.67 4.98 -13.25
CA VAL A 12 24.52 4.43 -13.97
C VAL A 12 23.78 5.54 -14.70
N LEU A 13 23.49 5.30 -15.97
CA LEU A 13 22.61 6.14 -16.80
C LEU A 13 21.40 5.31 -17.22
N VAL A 14 20.21 5.91 -17.18
CA VAL A 14 18.96 5.27 -17.60
C VAL A 14 18.35 6.08 -18.73
N PHE A 15 18.03 5.41 -19.83
CA PHE A 15 17.42 6.02 -21.01
C PHE A 15 16.02 5.44 -21.26
N TYR A 16 15.10 6.31 -21.67
CA TYR A 16 13.80 5.94 -22.24
C TYR A 16 13.86 6.10 -23.76
N ARG A 17 13.36 5.13 -24.52
CA ARG A 17 13.31 5.19 -25.98
C ARG A 17 11.89 5.50 -26.44
N ASP A 18 11.73 6.57 -27.20
CA ASP A 18 10.46 6.97 -27.80
C ASP A 18 10.10 6.12 -29.04
N GLU A 19 8.85 6.20 -29.50
CA GLU A 19 8.34 5.49 -30.69
C GLU A 19 9.15 5.81 -31.96
N LYS A 20 9.72 7.02 -32.02
CA LYS A 20 10.60 7.47 -33.11
C LYS A 20 12.05 7.00 -32.99
N GLY A 21 12.36 6.16 -32.00
CA GLY A 21 13.69 5.62 -31.75
C GLY A 21 14.67 6.59 -31.07
N LYS A 22 14.20 7.79 -30.68
CA LYS A 22 15.02 8.76 -29.94
C LYS A 22 15.19 8.32 -28.49
N GLU A 23 16.43 8.37 -28.00
CA GLU A 23 16.75 8.08 -26.60
C GLU A 23 16.74 9.35 -25.76
N HIS A 24 16.11 9.27 -24.60
CA HIS A 24 15.95 10.34 -23.64
C HIS A 24 16.60 9.91 -22.32
N LEU A 25 17.59 10.66 -21.86
CA LEU A 25 18.15 10.44 -20.51
C LEU A 25 17.06 10.75 -19.48
N VAL A 26 16.67 9.76 -18.68
CA VAL A 26 15.60 9.89 -17.66
C VAL A 26 16.12 9.81 -16.24
N ALA A 27 17.29 9.21 -16.01
CA ALA A 27 17.94 9.21 -14.71
C ALA A 27 19.47 9.06 -14.83
N SER A 28 20.19 9.62 -13.87
CA SER A 28 21.63 9.45 -13.66
C SER A 28 21.88 9.20 -12.18
N GLY A 29 22.82 8.33 -11.86
CA GLY A 29 23.15 7.98 -10.48
C GLY A 29 24.33 7.02 -10.39
N SER A 30 24.41 6.28 -9.29
CA SER A 30 25.44 5.27 -9.06
C SER A 30 24.82 3.96 -8.61
N VAL A 31 25.55 2.86 -8.83
CA VAL A 31 25.20 1.54 -8.31
C VAL A 31 25.31 1.56 -6.79
N LEU A 32 24.20 1.28 -6.11
CA LEU A 32 24.16 1.02 -4.67
C LEU A 32 24.71 -0.38 -4.37
N ASP A 33 24.77 -0.74 -3.08
CA ASP A 33 25.16 -2.09 -2.66
C ASP A 33 24.34 -3.20 -3.37
N MET A 34 25.05 -4.23 -3.82
CA MET A 34 24.53 -5.37 -4.57
C MET A 34 24.07 -6.47 -3.61
N ASN A 35 22.98 -6.19 -2.90
CA ASN A 35 22.40 -7.10 -1.92
C ASN A 35 21.08 -7.72 -2.43
N PRO A 36 21.04 -9.03 -2.75
CA PRO A 36 19.81 -9.71 -3.19
C PRO A 36 18.76 -9.86 -2.08
N ASP A 37 19.14 -9.72 -0.81
CA ASP A 37 18.25 -9.82 0.35
C ASP A 37 17.48 -8.52 0.62
N ARG A 38 17.73 -7.46 -0.17
CA ARG A 38 17.02 -6.18 -0.02
C ARG A 38 15.55 -6.33 -0.40
N VAL A 39 14.68 -6.29 0.60
CA VAL A 39 13.23 -6.40 0.41
C VAL A 39 12.64 -5.10 -0.14
N ILE A 40 11.92 -5.18 -1.26
CA ILE A 40 11.10 -4.10 -1.81
C ILE A 40 9.64 -4.43 -1.55
N LEU A 41 8.98 -3.67 -0.66
CA LEU A 41 7.57 -3.86 -0.31
C LEU A 41 6.69 -2.87 -1.07
N LYS A 42 5.60 -3.36 -1.67
CA LYS A 42 4.55 -2.52 -2.25
C LYS A 42 3.41 -2.38 -1.25
N ARG A 43 3.06 -1.14 -0.90
CA ARG A 43 1.91 -0.84 -0.03
C ARG A 43 0.64 -0.63 -0.86
N VAL A 44 -0.48 -1.17 -0.38
CA VAL A 44 -1.84 -0.88 -0.86
C VAL A 44 -2.63 -0.27 0.29
N VAL A 45 -3.45 0.74 0.00
CA VAL A 45 -4.32 1.38 0.99
C VAL A 45 -5.76 1.17 0.56
N LEU A 46 -6.52 0.44 1.38
CA LEU A 46 -7.96 0.28 1.22
C LEU A 46 -8.66 1.45 1.92
N SER A 47 -9.56 2.11 1.22
CA SER A 47 -10.28 3.28 1.71
C SER A 47 -11.76 2.96 1.86
N GLY A 48 -12.40 3.58 2.85
CA GLY A 48 -13.84 3.48 3.07
C GLY A 48 -14.43 4.81 3.51
N HIS A 49 -15.76 4.89 3.50
CA HIS A 49 -16.51 6.06 3.89
C HIS A 49 -17.10 5.88 5.30
N ILE A 50 -16.88 6.87 6.18
CA ILE A 50 -17.43 6.84 7.54
C ILE A 50 -18.94 7.12 7.47
N SER A 51 -19.75 6.12 7.82
CA SER A 51 -21.22 6.23 7.81
C SER A 51 -21.78 6.72 9.14
N LYS A 52 -21.21 6.28 10.27
CA LYS A 52 -21.66 6.67 11.61
C LYS A 52 -20.50 6.64 12.59
N VAL A 53 -20.48 7.58 13.54
CA VAL A 53 -19.46 7.66 14.61
C VAL A 53 -20.14 7.68 15.97
N ASN A 54 -19.59 6.95 16.93
CA ASN A 54 -20.01 6.93 18.32
C ASN A 54 -18.80 6.83 19.26
N ARG A 55 -18.42 7.96 19.90
CA ARG A 55 -17.23 8.07 20.75
C ARG A 55 -15.96 7.58 20.02
N ARG A 56 -15.48 6.38 20.32
CA ARG A 56 -14.30 5.73 19.72
C ARG A 56 -14.67 4.69 18.66
N LEU A 57 -15.95 4.55 18.32
CA LEU A 57 -16.41 3.55 17.35
C LEU A 57 -16.85 4.25 16.07
N ALA A 58 -16.41 3.73 14.93
CA ALA A 58 -16.85 4.17 13.62
C ALA A 58 -17.40 2.99 12.82
N ILE A 59 -18.49 3.24 12.10
CA ILE A 59 -19.05 2.30 11.11
C ILE A 59 -18.60 2.80 9.75
N VAL A 60 -17.86 1.97 9.01
CA VAL A 60 -17.26 2.34 7.72
C VAL A 60 -17.85 1.49 6.60
N ARG A 61 -18.30 2.14 5.53
CA ARG A 61 -18.86 1.51 4.34
C ARG A 61 -17.87 1.53 3.17
N TYR A 62 -18.08 0.65 2.21
CA TYR A 62 -17.32 0.57 0.94
C TYR A 62 -15.82 0.26 1.07
N MET A 63 -15.33 -0.08 2.27
CA MET A 63 -13.96 -0.57 2.45
C MET A 63 -13.85 -2.06 2.10
N PHE A 64 -14.89 -2.83 2.41
CA PHE A 64 -15.02 -4.25 2.11
C PHE A 64 -16.43 -4.53 1.60
N PHE A 65 -16.56 -5.60 0.81
CA PHE A 65 -17.85 -6.06 0.30
C PHE A 65 -18.25 -7.44 0.83
N ASN A 66 -17.26 -8.28 1.16
CA ASN A 66 -17.50 -9.61 1.74
C ASN A 66 -17.18 -9.62 3.24
N ARG A 67 -17.90 -10.48 3.99
CA ARG A 67 -17.68 -10.65 5.43
C ARG A 67 -16.34 -11.31 5.75
N ASP A 68 -15.94 -12.26 4.91
CA ASP A 68 -14.70 -13.02 5.11
C ASP A 68 -13.46 -12.12 4.99
N ASP A 69 -13.50 -11.12 4.10
CA ASP A 69 -12.45 -10.11 3.99
C ASP A 69 -12.32 -9.31 5.30
N ILE A 70 -13.44 -8.92 5.91
CA ILE A 70 -13.42 -8.15 7.17
C ILE A 70 -12.77 -8.94 8.30
N GLU A 71 -13.10 -10.23 8.43
CA GLU A 71 -12.51 -11.07 9.48
C GLU A 71 -11.04 -11.37 9.20
N TRP A 72 -10.66 -11.56 7.92
CA TRP A 72 -9.27 -11.74 7.51
C TRP A 72 -8.40 -10.52 7.84
N PHE A 73 -8.90 -9.31 7.58
CA PHE A 73 -8.18 -8.06 7.83
C PHE A 73 -8.32 -7.53 9.26
N LYS A 74 -9.03 -8.22 10.14
CA LYS A 74 -9.23 -7.82 11.54
C LYS A 74 -7.95 -7.59 12.36
N PRO A 75 -6.86 -8.37 12.18
CA PRO A 75 -5.60 -8.12 12.89
C PRO A 75 -4.83 -6.89 12.38
N VAL A 76 -5.24 -6.29 11.27
CA VAL A 76 -4.51 -5.18 10.63
C VAL A 76 -4.89 -3.85 11.28
N GLU A 77 -3.88 -3.06 11.66
CA GLU A 77 -4.07 -1.71 12.18
C GLU A 77 -4.62 -0.78 11.10
N LEU A 78 -5.68 -0.05 11.46
CA LEU A 78 -6.30 0.97 10.65
C LEU A 78 -5.83 2.34 11.09
N TYR A 79 -5.83 3.29 10.15
CA TYR A 79 -5.57 4.68 10.43
C TYR A 79 -6.54 5.58 9.67
N THR A 80 -6.75 6.77 10.21
CA THR A 80 -7.49 7.85 9.53
C THR A 80 -6.52 8.91 9.01
N PRO A 81 -6.92 9.72 8.02
CA PRO A 81 -6.10 10.84 7.56
C PRO A 81 -5.73 11.84 8.67
N GLN A 82 -6.54 11.92 9.73
CA GLN A 82 -6.32 12.78 10.90
C GLN A 82 -5.41 12.12 11.97
N GLY A 83 -4.83 10.96 11.70
CA GLY A 83 -3.85 10.31 12.57
C GLY A 83 -4.43 9.41 13.69
N ARG A 84 -5.75 9.26 13.79
CA ARG A 84 -6.35 8.27 14.70
C ARG A 84 -6.06 6.84 14.22
N ARG A 85 -5.88 5.91 15.15
CA ARG A 85 -5.52 4.51 14.89
C ARG A 85 -6.38 3.55 15.68
N GLY A 86 -6.60 2.36 15.13
CA GLY A 86 -7.18 1.25 15.86
C GLY A 86 -7.49 0.06 14.96
N HIS A 87 -8.51 -0.73 15.28
CA HIS A 87 -8.71 -2.05 14.64
C HIS A 87 -10.20 -2.31 14.35
N ILE A 88 -10.44 -3.23 13.42
CA ILE A 88 -11.78 -3.77 13.17
C ILE A 88 -12.20 -4.60 14.41
N LYS A 89 -13.41 -4.35 14.92
CA LYS A 89 -13.99 -5.10 16.04
C LYS A 89 -14.90 -6.22 15.54
N GLU A 90 -15.82 -5.89 14.65
CA GLU A 90 -16.85 -6.82 14.16
C GLU A 90 -17.36 -6.40 12.79
N SER A 91 -17.88 -7.37 12.03
CA SER A 91 -18.67 -7.14 10.83
C SER A 91 -20.16 -6.98 11.19
N LEU A 92 -20.80 -5.93 10.71
CA LEU A 92 -22.23 -5.66 10.85
C LEU A 92 -22.96 -5.82 9.50
N GLY A 93 -24.22 -6.27 9.52
CA GLY A 93 -25.11 -6.27 8.35
C GLY A 93 -25.38 -7.65 7.73
N THR A 94 -26.57 -7.78 7.11
CA THR A 94 -27.07 -9.04 6.51
C THR A 94 -26.91 -9.07 4.98
N HIS A 95 -26.90 -7.89 4.33
CA HIS A 95 -26.75 -7.74 2.87
C HIS A 95 -25.43 -7.07 2.48
N GLU A 96 -25.01 -6.06 3.23
CA GLU A 96 -23.71 -5.42 3.09
C GLU A 96 -22.88 -5.77 4.32
N SER A 97 -21.66 -6.26 4.11
CA SER A 97 -20.72 -6.53 5.19
C SER A 97 -20.03 -5.23 5.58
N ILE A 98 -20.37 -4.67 6.74
CA ILE A 98 -19.95 -3.33 7.18
C ILE A 98 -19.02 -3.46 8.39
N PRO A 99 -17.74 -3.12 8.30
CA PRO A 99 -16.84 -3.15 9.46
C PRO A 99 -17.20 -2.06 10.49
N LYS A 100 -17.26 -2.47 11.76
CA LYS A 100 -17.23 -1.59 12.91
C LYS A 100 -15.81 -1.52 13.44
N MET A 101 -15.28 -0.32 13.52
CA MET A 101 -13.88 -0.03 13.84
C MET A 101 -13.80 0.74 15.16
N ASP A 102 -12.75 0.47 15.91
CA ASP A 102 -12.34 1.27 17.07
C ASP A 102 -11.23 2.21 16.59
N ILE A 103 -11.42 3.53 16.75
CA ILE A 103 -10.53 4.58 16.25
C ILE A 103 -10.53 5.78 17.19
#